data_AF-A0A9P8F0F4-F1
#
_entry.id   AF-A0A9P8F0F4-F1
#
_cell.length_a   1.000
_cell.length_b   1.000
_cell.length_c   1.000
_cell.angle_alpha   90.00
_cell.angle_beta   90.00
_cell.angle_gamma   90.00
#
_symmetry.space_group_name_H-M   'P 1'
#
loop_
_entity.id
_entity.type
_entity.pdbx_description
1 polymer ?
#
loop_
_entity_poly.entity_id
_entity_poly.type
_entity_poly.pdbx_seq_one_letter_code
_entity_poly.pdbx_strand_id
1 'polypeptide(L)'
;KREMNAVSAQDEFARWAKLRRTHDKAVADYEKSSSSVQDTKAKFDKTANVLRWLGTNGMRYLLQFWFSRQALFWLPQGWVPGYVEWLLAFPRAPKGSISIQLWGIACASVVSMSSEAIVAMYVLVTKRPDVQTRKQEQEAQAFKSGGAEKKEL
;
A
#
# COMPACT_ATOMS: atom_id res chain seq x y z
N LYS A 1 26.14 -24.92 19.57
CA LYS A 1 25.07 -25.53 20.40
C LYS A 1 25.37 -26.97 20.86
N ARG A 2 25.73 -27.92 19.99
CA ARG A 2 25.97 -29.35 20.36
C ARG A 2 27.04 -29.56 21.43
N GLU A 3 28.17 -28.84 21.33
CA GLU A 3 29.30 -28.91 22.28
C GLU A 3 28.98 -28.29 23.66
N MET A 4 28.15 -27.24 23.73
CA MET A 4 27.74 -26.59 24.98
C MET A 4 26.80 -27.45 25.84
N ASN A 5 26.04 -28.36 25.19
CA ASN A 5 25.14 -29.28 25.87
C ASN A 5 25.87 -30.55 26.37
N ALA A 6 27.11 -30.78 25.93
CA ALA A 6 27.93 -31.92 26.32
C ALA A 6 28.88 -31.62 27.50
N VAL A 7 29.09 -30.34 27.84
CA VAL A 7 29.96 -29.90 28.93
C VAL A 7 29.11 -29.53 30.15
N SER A 8 29.31 -30.23 31.27
CA SER A 8 28.67 -29.92 32.56
C SER A 8 29.09 -28.52 33.01
N ALA A 9 28.11 -27.62 33.20
CA ALA A 9 28.34 -26.24 33.56
C ALA A 9 28.94 -26.05 34.97
N GLN A 10 28.94 -27.09 35.82
CA GLN A 10 29.45 -27.01 37.20
C GLN A 10 30.89 -27.51 37.36
N ASP A 11 31.29 -28.60 36.69
CA ASP A 11 32.64 -29.19 36.86
C ASP A 11 33.69 -28.60 35.90
N GLU A 12 33.27 -28.13 34.72
CA GLU A 12 34.17 -27.52 33.72
C GLU A 12 33.78 -26.06 33.39
N PHE A 13 33.37 -25.28 34.40
CA PHE A 13 32.92 -23.88 34.22
C PHE A 13 33.92 -23.02 33.43
N ALA A 14 35.23 -23.24 33.59
CA ALA A 14 36.26 -22.54 32.83
C ALA A 14 36.23 -22.86 31.33
N ARG A 15 36.02 -24.13 30.94
CA ARG A 15 35.89 -24.54 29.54
C ARG A 15 34.54 -24.16 28.96
N TRP A 16 33.46 -24.32 29.74
CA TRP A 16 32.12 -23.91 29.36
C TRP A 16 32.02 -22.39 29.13
N ALA A 17 32.58 -21.57 30.02
CA ALA A 17 32.60 -20.11 29.88
C ALA A 17 33.41 -19.65 28.65
N LYS A 18 34.54 -20.31 28.37
CA LYS A 18 35.34 -20.03 27.17
C LYS A 18 34.58 -20.41 25.90
N LEU A 19 33.96 -21.60 25.87
CA LEU A 19 33.15 -22.08 24.74
C LEU A 19 31.90 -21.21 24.52
N ARG A 20 31.26 -20.77 25.60
CA ARG A 20 30.10 -19.86 25.55
C ARG A 20 30.46 -18.51 24.97
N ARG A 21 31.57 -17.89 25.40
CA ARG A 21 32.07 -16.63 24.82
C ARG A 21 32.39 -16.77 23.34
N THR A 22 33.00 -17.88 22.91
CA THR A 22 33.27 -18.12 21.49
C THR A 22 32.00 -18.32 20.68
N HIS A 23 31.00 -19.01 21.26
CA HIS A 23 29.69 -19.19 20.63
C HIS A 23 28.93 -17.87 20.53
N ASP A 24 28.86 -17.11 21.62
CA ASP A 24 28.18 -15.81 21.66
C ASP A 24 28.88 -14.81 20.75
N LYS A 25 30.21 -14.86 20.62
CA LYS A 25 30.96 -14.08 19.62
C LYS A 25 30.60 -14.49 18.18
N ALA A 26 30.59 -15.78 17.87
CA ALA A 26 30.24 -16.27 16.53
C ALA A 26 28.77 -15.97 16.16
N VAL A 27 27.85 -16.05 17.13
CA VAL A 27 26.45 -15.66 16.93
C VAL A 27 26.33 -14.15 16.74
N ALA A 28 27.02 -13.33 17.54
CA ALA A 28 27.00 -11.89 17.38
C ALA A 28 27.54 -11.45 16.00
N ASP A 29 28.62 -12.07 15.53
CA ASP A 29 29.18 -11.81 14.19
C ASP A 29 28.19 -12.23 13.09
N TYR A 30 27.52 -13.38 13.25
CA TYR A 30 26.51 -13.87 12.30
C TYR A 30 25.26 -12.97 12.26
N GLU A 31 24.73 -12.58 13.42
CA GLU A 31 23.59 -11.67 13.53
C GLU A 31 23.92 -10.31 12.93
N LYS A 32 25.13 -9.77 13.17
CA LYS A 32 25.59 -8.51 12.58
C LYS A 32 25.67 -8.58 11.06
N SER A 33 26.22 -9.65 10.50
CA SER A 33 26.26 -9.85 9.06
C SER A 33 24.86 -10.06 8.48
N SER A 34 24.03 -10.89 9.12
CA SER A 34 22.65 -11.16 8.72
C SER A 34 21.80 -9.88 8.73
N SER A 35 21.89 -9.06 9.78
CA SER A 35 21.15 -7.81 9.90
C SER A 35 21.54 -6.83 8.80
N SER A 36 22.84 -6.71 8.49
CA SER A 36 23.30 -5.83 7.41
C SER A 36 22.76 -6.22 6.03
N VAL A 37 22.63 -7.53 5.78
CA VAL A 37 22.06 -8.07 4.53
C VAL A 37 20.55 -7.84 4.50
N GLN A 38 19.86 -8.08 5.62
CA GLN A 38 18.42 -7.83 5.73
C GLN A 38 18.09 -6.34 5.57
N ASP A 39 18.86 -5.44 6.17
CA ASP A 39 18.71 -4.00 6.02
C ASP A 39 18.88 -3.56 4.57
N THR A 40 19.87 -4.14 3.87
CA THR A 40 20.13 -3.83 2.46
C THR A 40 18.99 -4.34 1.57
N LYS A 41 18.51 -5.56 1.81
CA LYS A 41 17.33 -6.11 1.10
C LYS A 41 16.08 -5.28 1.36
N ALA A 42 15.81 -4.92 2.62
CA ALA A 42 14.66 -4.11 2.99
C ALA A 42 14.71 -2.72 2.34
N LYS A 43 15.90 -2.10 2.26
CA LYS A 43 16.09 -0.82 1.54
C LYS A 43 15.86 -0.98 0.05
N PHE A 44 16.38 -2.04 -0.56
CA PHE A 44 16.15 -2.33 -1.97
C PHE A 44 14.67 -2.56 -2.28
N ASP A 45 13.99 -3.41 -1.50
CA ASP A 45 12.56 -3.71 -1.68
C ASP A 45 11.70 -2.47 -1.49
N LYS A 46 12.00 -1.64 -0.48
CA LYS A 46 11.33 -0.34 -0.31
C LYS A 46 11.57 0.57 -1.50
N THR A 47 12.79 0.66 -1.99
CA THR A 47 13.15 1.51 -3.13
C THR A 47 12.47 1.02 -4.41
N ALA A 48 12.47 -0.29 -4.66
CA ALA A 48 11.82 -0.91 -5.81
C ALA A 48 10.29 -0.70 -5.76
N ASN A 49 9.68 -0.86 -4.57
CA ASN A 49 8.26 -0.61 -4.39
C ASN A 49 7.90 0.86 -4.56
N VAL A 50 8.70 1.78 -4.01
CA VAL A 50 8.50 3.22 -4.19
C VAL A 50 8.67 3.58 -5.65
N LEU A 51 9.71 3.10 -6.34
CA LEU A 51 9.94 3.35 -7.76
C LEU A 51 8.81 2.80 -8.62
N ARG A 52 8.32 1.58 -8.34
CA ARG A 52 7.16 1.00 -9.01
C ARG A 52 5.90 1.84 -8.76
N TRP A 53 5.69 2.30 -7.53
CA TRP A 53 4.55 3.12 -7.17
C TRP A 53 4.62 4.50 -7.83
N LEU A 54 5.79 5.15 -7.85
CA LEU A 54 6.06 6.42 -8.53
C LEU A 54 5.95 6.27 -10.05
N GLY A 55 6.48 5.19 -10.61
CA GLY A 55 6.34 4.90 -12.04
C GLY A 55 4.89 4.68 -12.43
N THR A 56 4.13 3.94 -11.63
CA THR A 56 2.74 3.59 -11.96
C THR A 56 1.78 4.77 -11.69
N ASN A 57 1.88 5.38 -10.52
CA ASN A 57 0.99 6.47 -10.10
C ASN A 57 1.51 7.83 -10.57
N GLY A 58 2.81 8.08 -10.47
CA GLY A 58 3.43 9.33 -10.94
C GLY A 58 3.30 9.50 -12.44
N MET A 59 3.52 8.45 -13.26
CA MET A 59 3.24 8.54 -14.70
C MET A 59 1.76 8.80 -14.98
N ARG A 60 0.85 8.16 -14.23
CA ARG A 60 -0.58 8.44 -14.32
C ARG A 60 -0.89 9.90 -13.99
N TYR A 61 -0.32 10.45 -12.91
CA TYR A 61 -0.52 11.86 -12.54
C TYR A 61 0.14 12.83 -13.51
N LEU A 62 1.31 12.50 -14.07
CA LEU A 62 1.98 13.30 -15.10
C LEU A 62 1.16 13.33 -16.39
N LEU A 63 0.61 12.19 -16.82
CA LEU A 63 -0.32 12.13 -17.95
C LEU A 63 -1.60 12.92 -17.66
N GLN A 64 -2.20 12.76 -16.47
CA GLN A 64 -3.36 13.57 -16.06
C GLN A 64 -3.03 15.07 -16.07
N PHE A 65 -1.83 15.48 -15.65
CA PHE A 65 -1.40 16.86 -15.65
C PHE A 65 -1.14 17.39 -17.07
N TRP A 66 -0.49 16.60 -17.91
CA TRP A 66 -0.18 16.98 -19.30
C TRP A 66 -1.45 17.06 -20.17
N PHE A 67 -2.33 16.07 -20.04
CA PHE A 67 -3.62 16.03 -20.76
C PHE A 67 -4.72 16.84 -20.09
N SER A 68 -4.47 17.48 -18.93
CA SER A 68 -5.42 18.42 -18.32
C SER A 68 -5.79 19.61 -19.21
N ARG A 69 -5.00 19.86 -20.27
CA ARG A 69 -5.25 20.92 -21.26
C ARG A 69 -5.92 20.45 -22.56
N GLN A 70 -6.17 19.15 -22.72
CA GLN A 70 -6.76 18.59 -23.95
C GLN A 70 -8.22 18.21 -23.68
N ALA A 71 -9.14 18.79 -24.47
CA ALA A 71 -10.54 18.39 -24.45
C ALA A 71 -10.68 16.96 -25.01
N LEU A 72 -11.00 15.99 -24.15
CA LEU A 72 -11.16 14.58 -24.56
C LEU A 72 -12.36 14.37 -25.49
N PHE A 73 -13.43 15.13 -25.27
CA PHE A 73 -14.65 15.05 -26.04
C PHE A 73 -15.32 16.42 -26.08
N TRP A 74 -15.62 16.92 -27.27
CA TRP A 74 -16.42 18.13 -27.46
C TRP A 74 -17.88 17.72 -27.53
N LEU A 75 -18.68 18.21 -26.58
CA LEU A 75 -20.13 17.98 -26.60
C LEU A 75 -20.79 19.00 -27.52
N PRO A 76 -21.72 18.59 -28.41
CA PRO A 76 -22.50 19.52 -29.21
C PRO A 76 -23.34 20.40 -28.28
N GLN A 77 -23.33 21.69 -28.56
CA GLN A 77 -23.90 22.73 -27.70
C GLN A 77 -25.39 22.46 -27.41
N GLY A 78 -25.76 22.30 -26.14
CA GLY A 78 -27.16 22.16 -25.70
C GLY A 78 -27.63 20.76 -25.29
N TRP A 79 -26.77 19.73 -25.28
CA TRP A 79 -27.17 18.36 -24.87
C TRP A 79 -27.26 18.17 -23.35
N VAL A 80 -26.60 19.03 -22.57
CA VAL A 80 -26.52 18.92 -21.11
C VAL A 80 -26.91 20.25 -20.44
N PRO A 81 -27.71 20.25 -19.36
CA PRO A 81 -28.05 21.46 -18.62
C PRO A 81 -26.79 22.21 -18.17
N GLY A 82 -26.78 23.54 -18.21
CA GLY A 82 -25.58 24.36 -17.98
C GLY A 82 -24.81 24.09 -16.66
N TYR A 83 -25.48 23.54 -15.64
CA TYR A 83 -24.84 23.08 -14.41
C TYR A 83 -23.92 21.86 -14.63
N VAL A 84 -24.30 20.94 -15.50
CA VAL A 84 -23.51 19.77 -15.87
C VAL A 84 -22.33 20.18 -16.74
N GLU A 85 -22.50 21.16 -17.64
CA GLU A 85 -21.38 21.76 -18.38
C GLU A 85 -20.34 22.39 -17.43
N TRP A 86 -20.79 23.04 -16.35
CA TRP A 86 -19.88 23.60 -15.34
C TRP A 86 -19.16 22.51 -14.53
N LEU A 87 -19.87 21.46 -14.10
CA LEU A 87 -19.30 20.36 -13.33
C LEU A 87 -18.34 19.50 -14.18
N LEU A 88 -18.65 19.29 -15.46
CA LEU A 88 -17.79 18.60 -16.43
C LEU A 88 -16.51 19.39 -16.73
N ALA A 89 -16.55 20.74 -16.68
CA ALA A 89 -15.42 21.62 -17.00
C ALA A 89 -14.49 21.92 -15.80
N PHE A 90 -14.97 21.74 -14.57
CA PHE A 90 -14.17 21.91 -13.35
C PHE A 90 -13.06 20.83 -13.29
N PRO A 91 -11.74 21.13 -13.08
CA PRO A 91 -11.10 22.35 -12.58
C PRO A 91 -10.16 23.07 -13.59
N ARG A 92 -10.05 22.65 -14.86
CA ARG A 92 -9.10 23.26 -15.83
C ARG A 92 -9.44 23.06 -17.32
N ALA A 93 -10.63 22.56 -17.66
CA ALA A 93 -11.02 22.34 -19.05
C ALA A 93 -11.85 23.52 -19.59
N PRO A 94 -11.67 23.94 -20.86
CA PRO A 94 -12.54 24.93 -21.50
C PRO A 94 -14.00 24.45 -21.50
N LYS A 95 -14.94 25.38 -21.27
CA LYS A 95 -16.39 25.12 -21.26
C LYS A 95 -16.80 24.33 -22.52
N GLY A 96 -17.53 23.24 -22.34
CA GLY A 96 -17.97 22.34 -23.43
C GLY A 96 -17.18 21.01 -23.56
N SER A 97 -16.25 20.73 -22.65
CA SER A 97 -15.45 19.49 -22.66
C SER A 97 -15.36 18.80 -21.30
N ILE A 98 -15.15 17.48 -21.31
CA ILE A 98 -15.03 16.65 -20.11
C ILE A 98 -13.60 16.76 -19.54
N SER A 99 -13.49 17.14 -18.26
CA SER A 99 -12.24 17.20 -17.51
C SER A 99 -11.59 15.81 -17.38
N ILE A 100 -10.28 15.73 -17.65
CA ILE A 100 -9.45 14.52 -17.47
C ILE A 100 -9.54 13.96 -16.03
N GLN A 101 -9.77 14.82 -15.05
CA GLN A 101 -9.89 14.43 -13.64
C GLN A 101 -11.21 13.72 -13.39
N LEU A 102 -12.32 14.24 -13.94
CA LEU A 102 -13.62 13.60 -13.82
C LEU A 102 -13.65 12.27 -14.56
N TRP A 103 -13.05 12.20 -15.75
CA TRP A 103 -12.87 10.94 -16.48
C TRP A 103 -12.02 9.94 -15.68
N GLY A 104 -10.94 10.41 -15.06
CA GLY A 104 -10.10 9.60 -14.17
C GLY A 104 -10.85 9.05 -12.97
N ILE A 105 -11.74 9.84 -12.36
CA ILE A 105 -12.62 9.41 -11.26
C ILE A 105 -13.66 8.41 -11.75
N ALA A 106 -14.27 8.65 -12.91
CA ALA A 106 -15.23 7.73 -13.51
C ALA A 106 -14.60 6.36 -13.79
N CYS A 107 -13.44 6.33 -14.44
CA CYS A 107 -12.68 5.10 -14.67
C CYS A 107 -12.27 4.43 -13.35
N ALA A 108 -11.85 5.21 -12.35
CA ALA A 108 -11.52 4.66 -11.03
C ALA A 108 -12.73 4.00 -10.37
N SER A 109 -13.91 4.63 -10.45
CA SER A 109 -15.16 4.06 -9.93
C SER A 109 -15.50 2.73 -10.62
N VAL A 110 -15.44 2.68 -11.94
CA VAL A 110 -15.68 1.45 -12.72
C VAL A 110 -14.70 0.34 -12.34
N VAL A 111 -13.42 0.66 -12.20
CA VAL A 111 -12.40 -0.32 -11.79
C VAL A 111 -12.64 -0.80 -10.35
N SER A 112 -12.99 0.08 -9.42
CA SER A 112 -13.31 -0.31 -8.03
C SER A 112 -14.49 -1.28 -8.00
N MET A 113 -15.58 -0.96 -8.68
CA MET A 113 -16.75 -1.83 -8.78
C MET A 113 -16.40 -3.19 -9.39
N SER A 114 -15.59 -3.19 -10.45
CA SER A 114 -15.15 -4.42 -11.12
C SER A 114 -14.27 -5.26 -10.18
N SER A 115 -13.38 -4.62 -9.42
CA SER A 115 -12.50 -5.30 -8.48
C SER A 115 -13.27 -5.93 -7.32
N GLU A 116 -14.27 -5.22 -6.79
CA GLU A 116 -15.15 -5.75 -5.75
C GLU A 116 -15.98 -6.92 -6.27
N ALA A 117 -16.50 -6.84 -7.50
CA ALA A 117 -17.22 -7.92 -8.15
C ALA A 117 -16.35 -9.18 -8.33
N ILE A 118 -15.09 -9.00 -8.77
CA ILE A 118 -14.15 -10.13 -8.92
C ILE A 118 -13.81 -10.75 -7.57
N VAL A 119 -13.56 -9.93 -6.53
CA VAL A 119 -13.27 -10.44 -5.18
C VAL A 119 -14.48 -11.16 -4.60
N ALA A 120 -15.69 -10.61 -4.76
CA ALA A 120 -16.93 -11.25 -4.36
C ALA A 120 -17.12 -12.60 -5.08
N MET A 121 -16.88 -12.63 -6.40
CA MET A 121 -16.94 -13.87 -7.19
C MET A 121 -15.91 -14.89 -6.71
N TYR A 122 -14.67 -14.47 -6.45
CA TYR A 122 -13.62 -15.34 -5.95
C TYR A 122 -13.95 -15.91 -4.55
N VAL A 123 -14.50 -15.09 -3.65
CA VAL A 123 -14.99 -15.51 -2.33
C VAL A 123 -16.13 -16.53 -2.45
N LEU A 124 -17.07 -16.31 -3.37
CA LEU A 124 -18.17 -17.25 -3.63
C LEU A 124 -17.68 -18.59 -4.17
N VAL A 125 -16.69 -18.58 -5.08
CA VAL A 125 -16.09 -19.80 -5.64
C VAL A 125 -15.25 -20.55 -4.61
N THR A 126 -14.50 -19.84 -3.77
CA THR A 126 -13.61 -20.46 -2.77
C THR A 126 -14.29 -20.79 -1.44
N LYS A 127 -15.56 -20.41 -1.24
CA LYS A 127 -16.34 -20.56 0.02
C LYS A 127 -15.59 -20.11 1.27
N ARG A 128 -14.62 -19.20 1.15
CA ARG A 128 -13.91 -18.61 2.29
C ARG A 128 -14.60 -17.30 2.63
N PRO A 129 -15.41 -17.22 3.69
CA PRO A 129 -15.86 -15.93 4.14
C PRO A 129 -14.62 -15.16 4.62
N ASP A 130 -14.65 -13.83 4.50
CA ASP A 130 -13.94 -12.94 5.42
C ASP A 130 -12.52 -12.45 5.06
N VAL A 131 -12.38 -11.86 3.87
CA VAL A 131 -11.29 -10.87 3.62
C VAL A 131 -11.85 -9.45 3.45
N GLN A 132 -13.04 -9.28 2.87
CA GLN A 132 -13.65 -7.95 2.70
C GLN A 132 -14.43 -7.48 3.93
N THR A 133 -15.15 -8.37 4.62
CA THR A 133 -15.93 -8.02 5.83
C THR A 133 -15.03 -7.48 6.93
N ARG A 134 -13.93 -8.19 7.27
CA ARG A 134 -12.91 -7.70 8.20
C ARG A 134 -12.31 -6.34 7.83
N LYS A 135 -12.10 -6.07 6.54
CA LYS A 135 -11.48 -4.81 6.08
C LYS A 135 -12.45 -3.64 6.18
N GLN A 136 -13.72 -3.84 5.81
CA GLN A 136 -14.77 -2.84 5.98
C GLN A 136 -15.09 -2.59 7.47
N GLU A 137 -15.09 -3.63 8.30
CA GLU A 137 -15.27 -3.49 9.76
C GLU A 137 -14.10 -2.74 10.42
N GLN A 138 -12.86 -3.01 10.00
CA GLN A 138 -11.68 -2.28 10.50
C GLN A 138 -11.68 -0.81 10.07
N GLU A 139 -12.02 -0.50 8.81
CA GLU A 139 -12.12 0.88 8.32
C GLU A 139 -13.28 1.65 8.99
N ALA A 140 -14.43 0.99 9.22
CA ALA A 140 -15.55 1.57 9.94
C ALA A 140 -15.26 1.80 11.44
N GLN A 141 -14.48 0.93 12.07
CA GLN A 141 -14.05 1.10 13.47
C GLN A 141 -13.01 2.22 13.62
N ALA A 142 -12.07 2.34 12.69
CA ALA A 142 -11.08 3.43 12.68
C ALA A 142 -11.71 4.82 12.44
N PHE A 143 -12.76 4.89 11.60
CA PHE A 143 -13.51 6.12 11.38
C PHE A 143 -14.31 6.55 12.63
N LYS A 144 -14.87 5.59 13.38
CA LYS A 144 -15.58 5.86 14.64
C LYS A 144 -14.64 6.29 15.76
N SER A 145 -13.45 5.71 15.89
CA SER A 145 -12.48 6.11 16.91
C SER A 145 -11.91 7.51 16.66
N GLY A 146 -11.63 7.87 15.40
CA GLY A 146 -11.14 9.22 15.06
C GLY A 146 -12.16 10.35 15.21
N GLY A 147 -13.46 10.03 15.22
CA GLY A 147 -14.54 10.99 15.45
C GLY A 147 -14.87 11.24 16.93
N ALA A 148 -14.58 10.28 17.80
CA ALA A 148 -14.83 10.39 19.24
C ALA A 148 -13.78 11.27 19.95
N GLU A 149 -12.54 11.29 19.47
CA GLU A 149 -11.43 12.03 20.11
C GLU A 149 -11.53 13.56 19.93
N LYS A 150 -12.36 14.06 19.00
CA LYS A 150 -12.52 15.51 18.73
C LYS A 150 -13.71 16.19 19.43
N LYS A 151 -14.44 15.48 20.31
CA LYS A 151 -15.57 16.06 21.06
C LYS A 151 -15.30 16.29 22.56
N GLU A 152 -14.10 15.97 23.03
CA GLU A 152 -13.70 16.12 24.42
C GLU A 152 -12.51 17.09 24.50
N LEU A 153 -12.75 18.37 24.21
CA LEU A 153 -11.88 19.51 24.56
C LEU A 153 -12.68 20.81 24.47
#